data_AF-A0A445CKD3-F1
#
_entry.id   AF-A0A445CKD3-F1
#
_cell.length_a   1.000
_cell.length_b   1.000
_cell.length_c   1.000
_cell.angle_alpha   90.00
_cell.angle_beta   90.00
_cell.angle_gamma   90.00
#
_symmetry.space_group_name_H-M   'P 1'
#
loop_
_entity.id
_entity.type
_entity.pdbx_description
1 polymer ?
#
loop_
_entity_poly.entity_id
_entity_poly.type
_entity_poly.pdbx_seq_one_letter_code
_entity_poly.pdbx_strand_id
1 'polypeptide(L)'
;MPVFDMIETYLVTRLNFSPSSTLRVITRTLFVGITMLIGIRILFFGSLLGFLGGFAFAPTSYFLPCIIWLKLKKPRKYGLSWTINWICIVIGVLIMTLSPIGALRNIIVLAKNYKFFS
;
A
#
# COMPACT_ATOMS: atom_id res chain seq x y z
N MET A 1 -2.06 18.58 -1.76
CA MET A 1 -2.01 17.10 -1.69
C MET A 1 -1.50 16.75 -0.30
N PRO A 2 -2.21 15.89 0.45
CA PRO A 2 -1.99 15.67 1.87
C PRO A 2 -0.57 15.18 2.20
N VAL A 3 0.07 14.44 1.28
CA VAL A 3 1.42 13.92 1.48
C VAL A 3 2.47 15.02 1.53
N PHE A 4 2.42 16.01 0.62
CA PHE A 4 3.36 17.13 0.64
C PHE A 4 3.17 18.00 1.87
N ASP A 5 1.92 18.20 2.28
CA ASP A 5 1.55 18.98 3.46
C ASP A 5 2.05 18.31 4.75
N MET A 6 1.96 16.97 4.83
CA MET A 6 2.47 16.19 5.95
C MET A 6 4.01 16.20 6.04
N ILE A 7 4.69 16.15 4.90
CA ILE A 7 6.16 16.24 4.83
C ILE A 7 6.63 17.64 5.23
N GLU A 8 5.97 18.69 4.74
CA GLU A 8 6.26 20.08 5.10
C GLU A 8 6.02 20.34 6.59
N THR A 9 4.90 19.86 7.13
CA THR A 9 4.59 19.93 8.56
C THR A 9 5.64 19.18 9.40
N TYR A 10 6.06 17.99 8.96
CA TYR A 10 7.13 17.25 9.65
C TYR A 10 8.46 18.02 9.65
N LEU A 11 8.85 18.62 8.53
CA LEU A 11 10.09 19.41 8.41
C LEU A 11 10.06 20.68 9.26
N VAL A 12 8.92 21.37 9.33
CA VAL A 12 8.78 22.59 10.14
C VAL A 12 8.71 22.25 11.63
N THR A 13 7.89 21.26 12.02
CA THR A 13 7.65 20.93 13.43
C THR A 13 8.78 20.11 14.07
N ARG A 14 9.44 19.21 13.32
CA ARG A 14 10.48 18.32 13.87
C ARG A 14 11.90 18.79 13.56
N LEU A 15 12.12 19.47 12.44
CA LEU A 15 13.46 19.92 12.00
C LEU A 15 13.66 21.44 12.12
N ASN A 16 12.69 22.18 12.69
CA ASN A 16 12.75 23.64 12.95
C ASN A 16 13.13 24.49 11.72
N PHE A 17 12.74 24.06 10.52
CA PHE A 17 12.91 24.88 9.32
C PHE A 17 11.87 26.01 9.29
N SER A 18 12.28 27.19 8.81
CA SER A 18 11.34 28.29 8.57
C SER A 18 10.43 27.98 7.37
N PRO A 19 9.12 28.20 7.48
CA PRO A 19 8.20 27.99 6.37
C PRO A 19 8.51 29.03 5.29
N SER A 20 9.04 28.58 4.15
CA SER A 20 9.36 29.45 3.02
C SER A 20 8.93 28.80 1.71
N SER A 21 8.63 29.64 0.70
CA SER A 21 8.33 29.17 -0.65
C SER A 21 9.46 28.33 -1.23
N THR A 22 10.72 28.60 -0.83
CA THR A 22 11.89 27.82 -1.22
C THR A 22 11.87 26.41 -0.62
N LEU A 23 11.50 26.26 0.66
CA LEU A 23 11.36 24.95 1.32
C LEU A 23 10.30 24.09 0.60
N ARG A 24 9.20 24.72 0.19
CA ARG A 24 8.10 24.06 -0.52
C ARG A 24 8.50 23.59 -1.93
N VAL A 25 9.30 24.38 -2.65
CA VAL A 25 9.82 23.98 -3.97
C VAL A 25 10.84 22.85 -3.82
N ILE A 26 11.77 22.94 -2.87
CA ILE A 26 12.80 21.90 -2.65
C ILE A 26 12.15 20.57 -2.28
N THR A 27 11.24 20.56 -1.30
CA THR A 27 10.56 19.32 -0.86
C THR A 27 9.79 18.64 -1.98
N ARG A 28 9.11 19.41 -2.84
CA ARG A 28 8.41 18.87 -4.02
C ARG A 28 9.37 18.32 -5.06
N THR A 29 10.39 19.08 -5.44
CA THR A 29 11.38 18.63 -6.45
C THR A 29 12.16 17.42 -5.97
N LEU A 30 12.53 17.39 -4.69
CA LEU A 30 13.23 16.26 -4.08
C LEU A 30 12.33 15.01 -4.04
N PHE A 31 11.07 15.15 -3.63
CA PHE A 31 10.13 14.03 -3.65
C PHE A 31 9.94 13.47 -5.07
N VAL A 32 9.66 14.34 -6.04
CA VAL A 32 9.49 13.92 -7.44
C VAL A 32 10.77 13.27 -7.97
N GLY A 33 11.94 13.87 -7.75
CA GLY A 33 13.22 13.32 -8.17
C GLY A 33 13.52 11.94 -7.56
N ILE A 34 13.25 11.76 -6.26
CA ILE A 34 13.40 10.47 -5.58
C ILE A 34 12.43 9.45 -6.18
N THR A 35 11.15 9.78 -6.34
CA THR A 35 10.18 8.85 -6.93
C THR A 35 10.51 8.48 -8.37
N MET A 36 11.05 9.40 -9.16
CA MET A 36 11.51 9.15 -10.53
C MET A 36 12.71 8.20 -10.55
N LEU A 37 13.71 8.42 -9.69
CA LEU A 37 14.86 7.52 -9.57
C LEU A 37 14.44 6.13 -9.12
N ILE A 38 13.54 6.03 -8.15
CA ILE A 38 12.98 4.76 -7.68
C ILE A 38 12.22 4.06 -8.81
N GLY A 39 11.40 4.79 -9.58
CA GLY A 39 10.65 4.24 -10.70
C GLY A 39 11.52 3.68 -11.82
N ILE A 40 12.63 4.34 -12.13
CA ILE A 40 13.60 3.87 -13.14
C ILE A 40 14.39 2.66 -12.62
N ARG A 41 14.71 2.63 -11.32
CA ARG A 41 15.48 1.54 -10.69
C ARG A 41 14.65 0.29 -10.41
N ILE A 42 13.35 0.45 -10.15
CA ILE A 42 12.43 -0.63 -9.77
C ILE A 42 11.60 -1.05 -11.00
N LEU A 43 12.16 -1.92 -11.84
CA LEU A 43 11.41 -2.50 -12.97
C LEU A 43 10.27 -3.44 -12.51
N PHE A 44 10.31 -3.89 -11.25
CA PHE A 44 9.33 -4.79 -10.64
C PHE A 44 8.20 -4.07 -9.88
N PHE A 45 7.98 -2.77 -10.15
CA PHE A 45 7.03 -1.94 -9.39
C PHE A 45 5.61 -2.52 -9.39
N GLY A 46 5.16 -3.08 -10.52
CA GLY A 46 3.85 -3.74 -10.60
C GLY A 46 3.71 -4.96 -9.67
N SER A 47 4.76 -5.79 -9.57
CA SER A 47 4.77 -6.92 -8.64
C SER A 47 4.85 -6.46 -7.19
N LEU A 48 5.63 -5.41 -6.90
CA LEU A 48 5.70 -4.80 -5.56
C LEU A 48 4.36 -4.19 -5.15
N LEU A 49 3.67 -3.53 -6.09
CA LEU A 49 2.33 -2.98 -5.87
C LEU A 49 1.30 -4.07 -5.59
N GLY A 50 1.39 -5.21 -6.30
CA GLY A 50 0.56 -6.39 -6.03
C GLY A 50 0.86 -7.01 -4.66
N PHE A 51 2.12 -7.05 -4.25
CA PHE A 51 2.53 -7.53 -2.93
C PHE A 51 1.96 -6.64 -1.82
N LEU A 52 2.20 -5.32 -1.89
CA LEU A 52 1.73 -4.36 -0.88
C LEU A 52 0.21 -4.17 -0.94
N GLY A 53 -0.39 -4.20 -2.12
CA GLY A 53 -1.84 -4.17 -2.35
C GLY A 53 -2.54 -5.36 -1.67
N GLY A 54 -2.03 -6.57 -1.92
CA GLY A 54 -2.57 -7.77 -1.31
C GLY A 54 -2.31 -7.85 0.20
N PHE A 55 -1.12 -7.46 0.66
CA PHE A 55 -0.75 -7.60 2.07
C PHE A 55 -1.31 -6.50 2.97
N ALA A 56 -1.38 -5.24 2.50
CA ALA A 56 -1.78 -4.10 3.34
C ALA A 56 -3.18 -3.56 3.01
N PHE A 57 -3.58 -3.53 1.74
CA PHE A 57 -4.89 -2.98 1.36
C PHE A 57 -6.01 -4.02 1.44
N ALA A 58 -5.78 -5.25 0.97
CA ALA A 58 -6.77 -6.31 1.08
C ALA A 58 -7.30 -6.55 2.51
N PRO A 59 -6.44 -6.58 3.55
CA PRO A 59 -6.93 -6.75 4.90
C PRO A 59 -7.74 -5.58 5.45
N THR A 60 -7.29 -4.37 5.14
CA THR A 60 -7.88 -3.12 5.63
C THR A 60 -9.22 -2.83 4.97
N SER A 61 -9.41 -3.24 3.71
CA SER A 61 -10.64 -3.00 2.94
C SER A 61 -11.66 -4.14 3.01
N TYR A 62 -11.22 -5.40 3.04
CA TYR A 62 -12.13 -6.55 2.96
C TYR A 62 -12.36 -7.23 4.31
N PHE A 63 -11.31 -7.62 5.03
CA PHE A 63 -11.51 -8.40 6.26
C PHE A 63 -11.83 -7.53 7.48
N LEU A 64 -11.10 -6.43 7.69
CA LEU A 64 -11.19 -5.61 8.91
C LEU A 64 -12.60 -5.06 9.16
N PRO A 65 -13.23 -4.36 8.19
CA PRO A 65 -14.57 -3.80 8.42
C PRO A 65 -15.62 -4.90 8.61
N CYS A 66 -15.51 -6.03 7.89
CA CYS A 66 -16.42 -7.17 8.04
C CYS A 66 -16.35 -7.79 9.44
N ILE A 67 -15.13 -7.99 9.99
CA ILE A 67 -14.94 -8.51 11.35
C ILE A 67 -15.47 -7.53 12.40
N ILE A 68 -15.14 -6.24 12.25
CA ILE A 68 -15.62 -5.18 13.17
C ILE A 68 -17.15 -5.14 13.17
N TRP A 69 -17.78 -5.19 12.01
CA TRP A 69 -19.24 -5.17 11.87
C TRP A 69 -19.91 -6.41 12.50
N LEU A 70 -19.35 -7.60 12.27
CA LEU A 70 -19.81 -8.84 12.90
C LEU A 70 -19.75 -8.78 14.44
N LYS A 71 -18.67 -8.21 14.99
CA LYS A 71 -18.47 -8.07 16.44
C LYS A 71 -19.40 -7.02 17.07
N LEU A 72 -19.64 -5.91 16.36
CA LEU A 72 -20.45 -4.79 16.87
C LEU A 72 -21.96 -5.09 16.80
N LYS A 73 -22.43 -5.63 15.67
CA LYS A 73 -23.88 -5.79 15.41
C LYS A 73 -24.45 -7.14 15.85
N LYS A 74 -23.60 -8.13 16.16
CA LYS A 74 -23.97 -9.51 16.54
C LYS A 74 -25.21 -10.04 15.78
N PRO A 75 -25.18 -10.08 14.44
CA PRO A 75 -26.32 -10.54 13.65
C PRO A 75 -26.67 -12.00 13.97
N ARG A 76 -27.94 -12.39 13.77
CA ARG A 76 -28.38 -13.78 13.90
C ARG A 76 -27.49 -14.70 13.05
N LYS A 77 -26.99 -15.77 13.67
CA LYS A 77 -26.19 -16.80 12.99
C LYS A 77 -27.02 -17.34 11.80
N TYR A 78 -26.37 -17.48 10.63
CA TYR A 78 -26.98 -17.92 9.36
C TYR A 78 -27.89 -16.93 8.62
N GLY A 79 -27.94 -15.66 8.99
CA GLY A 79 -28.57 -14.64 8.14
C GLY A 79 -27.77 -14.35 6.86
N LEU A 80 -28.43 -13.84 5.81
CA LEU A 80 -27.78 -13.42 4.55
C LEU A 80 -26.61 -12.46 4.79
N SER A 81 -26.77 -11.49 5.70
CA SER A 81 -25.70 -10.56 6.05
C SER A 81 -24.54 -11.23 6.80
N TRP A 82 -24.77 -12.36 7.48
CA TRP A 82 -23.72 -13.11 8.18
C TRP A 82 -22.88 -13.94 7.21
N THR A 83 -23.53 -14.62 6.24
CA THR A 83 -22.83 -15.41 5.21
C THR A 83 -22.01 -14.53 4.27
N ILE A 84 -22.55 -13.39 3.82
CA ILE A 84 -21.83 -12.45 2.94
C ILE A 84 -20.57 -11.90 3.62
N ASN A 85 -20.67 -11.48 4.89
CA ASN A 85 -19.49 -11.00 5.62
C ASN A 85 -18.43 -12.09 5.81
N TRP A 86 -18.85 -13.34 6.06
CA TRP A 86 -17.92 -14.47 6.14
C TRP A 86 -17.23 -14.76 4.80
N ILE A 87 -17.97 -14.71 3.69
CA ILE A 87 -17.41 -14.86 2.34
C ILE A 87 -16.38 -13.75 2.05
N CYS A 88 -16.68 -12.50 2.39
CA CYS A 88 -15.73 -11.39 2.25
C CYS A 88 -14.45 -11.58 3.06
N ILE A 89 -14.56 -12.13 4.28
CA ILE A 89 -13.38 -12.44 5.12
C ILE A 89 -12.54 -13.54 4.47
N VAL A 90 -13.16 -14.63 4.00
CA VAL A 90 -12.46 -15.74 3.35
C VAL A 90 -11.77 -15.26 2.06
N ILE A 91 -12.47 -14.51 1.22
CA ILE A 91 -11.90 -13.93 -0.01
C ILE A 91 -10.75 -12.97 0.34
N GLY A 92 -10.91 -12.12 1.36
CA GLY A 92 -9.85 -11.22 1.81
C GLY A 92 -8.58 -11.95 2.24
N VAL A 93 -8.71 -13.06 2.98
CA VAL A 93 -7.57 -13.89 3.40
C VAL A 93 -6.93 -14.63 2.21
N LEU A 94 -7.74 -15.09 1.25
CA LEU A 94 -7.21 -15.69 0.02
C LEU A 94 -6.41 -14.66 -0.79
N ILE A 95 -6.91 -13.44 -0.97
CA ILE A 95 -6.18 -12.37 -1.66
C ILE A 95 -4.89 -12.02 -0.90
N MET A 96 -4.95 -11.93 0.43
CA MET A 96 -3.79 -11.63 1.27
C MET A 96 -2.68 -12.67 1.16
N THR A 97 -3.00 -13.94 0.92
CA THR A 97 -2.00 -15.02 0.81
C THR A 97 -1.53 -15.22 -0.64
N LEU A 98 -2.45 -15.23 -1.60
CA LEU A 98 -2.14 -15.47 -3.01
C LEU A 98 -1.37 -14.31 -3.66
N SER A 99 -1.69 -13.07 -3.29
CA SER A 99 -1.09 -11.89 -3.93
C SER A 99 0.42 -11.75 -3.60
N PRO A 100 0.88 -11.92 -2.34
CA PRO A 100 2.30 -11.99 -2.03
C PRO A 100 3.03 -13.11 -2.76
N ILE A 101 2.44 -14.30 -2.86
CA ILE A 101 3.05 -15.46 -3.53
C ILE A 101 3.25 -15.18 -5.03
N GLY A 102 2.21 -14.67 -5.71
CA GLY A 102 2.28 -14.33 -7.12
C GLY A 102 3.24 -13.18 -7.40
N ALA A 103 3.27 -12.17 -6.53
CA ALA A 103 4.21 -11.06 -6.61
C ALA A 103 5.66 -11.54 -6.42
N LEU A 104 5.93 -12.36 -5.40
CA LEU A 104 7.26 -12.87 -5.10
C LEU A 104 7.81 -13.71 -6.27
N ARG A 105 6.99 -14.56 -6.87
CA ARG A 105 7.35 -15.31 -8.09
C ARG A 105 7.78 -14.39 -9.23
N ASN A 106 7.00 -13.34 -9.50
CA ASN A 106 7.31 -12.40 -10.57
C ASN A 106 8.60 -11.62 -10.28
N ILE A 107 8.81 -11.19 -9.03
CA ILE A 107 10.06 -10.53 -8.63
C ILE A 107 11.26 -11.45 -8.88
N ILE A 108 11.18 -12.74 -8.53
CA ILE A 108 12.26 -13.70 -8.74
C ILE A 108 12.55 -13.90 -10.24
N VAL A 109 11.51 -14.02 -11.07
CA VAL A 109 11.66 -14.21 -12.52
C VAL A 109 12.21 -12.96 -13.21
N LEU A 110 11.73 -11.78 -12.82
CA LEU A 110 12.26 -10.51 -13.33
C LEU A 110 13.70 -10.29 -12.87
N ALA A 111 14.02 -10.58 -11.61
CA ALA A 111 15.38 -10.47 -11.08
C ALA A 111 16.36 -11.42 -11.80
N LYS A 112 15.92 -12.62 -12.18
CA LYS A 112 16.75 -13.58 -12.94
C LYS A 112 17.09 -13.11 -14.37
N ASN A 113 16.20 -12.35 -15.00
CA ASN A 113 16.40 -11.82 -16.35
C ASN A 113 16.98 -10.40 -16.35
N TYR A 114 17.25 -9.84 -15.17
CA TYR A 114 17.71 -8.46 -15.03
C TYR A 114 19.21 -8.35 -15.28
N LYS A 115 19.61 -8.02 -16.51
CA LYS A 115 20.95 -7.47 -16.77
C LYS A 115 20.91 -5.99 -16.43
N PHE A 116 21.62 -5.61 -15.37
CA PHE A 116 21.60 -4.25 -14.80
C PHE A 116 22.08 -3.17 -15.78
N PHE A 117 22.85 -3.57 -16.80
CA PHE A 117 23.27 -2.77 -17.94
C PHE A 117 23.64 -3.72 -19.09
N SER A 118 23.01 -3.55 -20.26
CA SER A 118 23.57 -3.91 -21.57
C SER A 118 23.18 -2.84 -22.57
#